data_AF-X1RFG9-F1
#
_entry.id   AF-X1RFG9-F1
#
_cell.length_a   1.000
_cell.length_b   1.000
_cell.length_c   1.000
_cell.angle_alpha   90.00
_cell.angle_beta   90.00
_cell.angle_gamma   90.00
#
_symmetry.space_group_name_H-M   'P 1'
#
loop_
_entity.id
_entity.type
_entity.pdbx_description
1 polymer ?
#
loop_
_entity_poly.entity_id
_entity_poly.type
_entity_poly.pdbx_seq_one_letter_code
_entity_poly.pdbx_strand_id
1 'polypeptide(L)'
;TIERVAPTNSRIMITGPSGAGKELTARAIHALSTRSKGPFVNLNAATITPERMEVELFGTESDGGERKVGALEEAHGGILYLNEIADMPRETQNKILRVLVDQQFERVGGTKRIKVDVRIISSTAQNLEAMIAEGRFREDLFHRLAVVPVIVPPLADRRDDIPALVEFFMTQIAEQAGIKPRKIGPDAMAVLQSHSWPGNIRQLRNNIERLIILARGDDPEAVITADLLPAEIGDTLP
;
A
#
# COMPACT_ATOMS: atom_id res chain seq x y z
N THR A 1 11.89 -1.76 -13.52
CA THR A 1 12.08 -0.49 -12.77
C THR A 1 12.50 -0.72 -11.33
N ILE A 2 11.81 -1.58 -10.57
CA ILE A 2 12.11 -1.86 -9.14
C ILE A 2 13.59 -2.20 -8.92
N GLU A 3 14.15 -3.17 -9.64
CA GLU A 3 15.56 -3.59 -9.49
C GLU A 3 16.58 -2.47 -9.71
N ARG A 4 16.25 -1.48 -10.55
CA ARG A 4 17.12 -0.33 -10.83
C ARG A 4 17.04 0.74 -9.74
N VAL A 5 15.87 0.95 -9.15
CA VAL A 5 15.63 2.05 -8.19
C VAL A 5 15.87 1.60 -6.74
N ALA A 6 15.69 0.31 -6.45
CA ALA A 6 15.89 -0.27 -5.14
C ALA A 6 17.29 -0.04 -4.55
N PRO A 7 18.42 -0.25 -5.26
CA PRO A 7 19.75 -0.05 -4.69
C PRO A 7 20.11 1.43 -4.47
N THR A 8 19.36 2.38 -5.04
CA THR A 8 19.57 3.82 -4.84
C THR A 8 18.96 4.29 -3.52
N ASN A 9 19.36 5.46 -3.01
CA ASN A 9 18.64 6.15 -1.91
C ASN A 9 17.64 7.19 -2.42
N SER A 10 17.22 7.11 -3.69
CA SER A 10 16.27 8.06 -4.25
C SER A 10 14.88 7.93 -3.61
N ARG A 11 14.15 9.05 -3.61
CA ARG A 11 12.74 9.13 -3.18
C ARG A 11 11.86 8.69 -4.34
N ILE A 12 10.89 7.85 -4.01
CA ILE A 12 10.04 7.19 -5.01
C ILE A 12 8.60 7.57 -4.74
N MET A 13 7.88 7.96 -5.79
CA MET A 13 6.44 8.15 -5.76
C MET A 13 5.76 7.01 -6.53
N ILE A 14 4.98 6.19 -5.84
CA ILE A 14 4.22 5.08 -6.40
C ILE A 14 2.79 5.54 -6.68
N THR A 15 2.39 5.59 -7.94
CA THR A 15 1.02 5.95 -8.33
C THR A 15 0.27 4.72 -8.82
N GLY A 16 -1.04 4.72 -8.65
CA GLY A 16 -1.89 3.64 -9.11
C GLY A 16 -3.18 3.52 -8.30
N PRO A 17 -4.19 2.81 -8.81
CA PRO A 17 -5.50 2.76 -8.18
C PRO A 17 -5.46 2.09 -6.81
N SER A 18 -6.53 2.30 -6.02
CA SER A 18 -6.67 1.67 -4.72
C SER A 18 -6.71 0.15 -4.85
N GLY A 19 -5.99 -0.55 -3.98
CA GLY A 19 -5.95 -2.01 -3.98
C GLY A 19 -5.07 -2.64 -5.07
N ALA A 20 -4.33 -1.86 -5.87
CA ALA A 20 -3.48 -2.39 -6.94
C ALA A 20 -2.13 -2.98 -6.47
N GLY A 21 -1.81 -2.96 -5.17
CA GLY A 21 -0.54 -3.52 -4.68
C GLY A 21 0.62 -2.51 -4.63
N LYS A 22 0.33 -1.22 -4.43
CA LYS A 22 1.36 -0.17 -4.22
C LYS A 22 2.27 -0.47 -3.02
N GLU A 23 1.70 -0.97 -1.91
CA GLU A 23 2.49 -1.37 -0.75
C GLU A 23 3.41 -2.56 -1.03
N LEU A 24 2.94 -3.58 -1.77
CA LEU A 24 3.78 -4.70 -2.19
C LEU A 24 4.95 -4.23 -3.05
N THR A 25 4.70 -3.26 -3.93
CA THR A 25 5.75 -2.62 -4.72
C THR A 25 6.78 -1.92 -3.82
N ALA A 26 6.32 -1.16 -2.81
CA ALA A 26 7.22 -0.52 -1.83
C ALA A 26 8.03 -1.54 -1.00
N ARG A 27 7.41 -2.65 -0.59
CA ARG A 27 8.07 -3.75 0.13
C ARG A 27 9.10 -4.47 -0.74
N ALA A 28 8.81 -4.69 -2.02
CA ALA A 28 9.77 -5.25 -2.97
C ALA A 28 10.98 -4.31 -3.16
N ILE A 29 10.74 -3.00 -3.26
CA ILE A 29 11.82 -1.99 -3.28
C ILE A 29 12.66 -2.07 -2.00
N HIS A 30 12.04 -2.17 -0.83
CA HIS A 30 12.74 -2.31 0.44
C HIS A 30 13.64 -3.56 0.47
N ALA A 31 13.08 -4.72 0.12
CA ALA A 31 13.78 -6.01 0.15
C ALA A 31 15.02 -6.02 -0.77
N LEU A 32 14.96 -5.33 -1.90
CA LEU A 32 16.05 -5.22 -2.87
C LEU A 32 16.98 -4.01 -2.63
N SER A 33 16.74 -3.22 -1.59
CA SER A 33 17.55 -2.04 -1.28
C SER A 33 18.74 -2.34 -0.39
N THR A 34 19.67 -1.38 -0.31
CA THR A 34 20.78 -1.39 0.65
C THR A 34 20.32 -1.31 2.12
N ARG A 35 19.04 -0.98 2.35
CA ARG A 35 18.40 -0.85 3.66
C ARG A 35 17.52 -2.05 4.03
N SER A 36 17.58 -3.16 3.29
CA SER A 36 16.70 -4.32 3.48
C SER A 36 16.72 -4.96 4.87
N LYS A 37 17.80 -4.75 5.64
CA LYS A 37 17.92 -5.19 7.04
C LYS A 37 17.34 -4.19 8.05
N GLY A 38 17.01 -2.98 7.62
CA GLY A 38 16.42 -1.93 8.45
C GLY A 38 14.90 -2.08 8.58
N PRO A 39 14.27 -1.23 9.40
CA PRO A 39 12.82 -1.23 9.56
C PRO A 39 12.11 -0.77 8.28
N PHE A 40 10.96 -1.40 7.99
CA PHE A 40 9.98 -0.89 7.03
C PHE A 40 8.74 -0.44 7.79
N VAL A 41 8.59 0.87 7.98
CA VAL A 41 7.46 1.45 8.69
C VAL A 41 6.44 1.95 7.68
N ASN A 42 5.20 1.47 7.80
CA ASN A 42 4.09 1.89 6.96
C ASN A 42 3.21 2.88 7.75
N LEU A 43 3.08 4.09 7.24
CA LEU A 43 2.14 5.09 7.74
C LEU A 43 1.10 5.38 6.67
N ASN A 44 -0.14 5.00 6.93
CA ASN A 44 -1.25 5.21 6.01
C ASN A 44 -2.04 6.48 6.37
N ALA A 45 -1.87 7.52 5.56
CA ALA A 45 -2.46 8.81 5.85
C ALA A 45 -4.00 8.77 5.80
N ALA A 46 -4.57 7.94 4.92
CA ALA A 46 -6.02 7.79 4.78
C ALA A 46 -6.72 7.18 6.01
N THR A 47 -5.97 6.56 6.93
CA THR A 47 -6.53 5.92 8.15
C THR A 47 -6.33 6.74 9.42
N ILE A 48 -5.65 7.89 9.34
CA ILE A 48 -5.28 8.71 10.49
C ILE A 48 -6.10 10.00 10.43
N THR A 49 -6.74 10.38 11.54
CA THR A 49 -7.46 11.66 11.58
C THR A 49 -6.49 12.84 11.45
N PRO A 50 -6.89 13.97 10.85
CA PRO A 50 -5.99 15.10 10.65
C PRO A 50 -5.26 15.57 11.92
N GLU A 51 -5.96 15.55 13.05
CA GLU A 51 -5.46 16.00 14.36
C GLU A 51 -4.38 15.07 14.92
N ARG A 52 -4.40 13.78 14.53
CA ARG A 52 -3.45 12.78 14.99
C ARG A 52 -2.25 12.61 14.07
N MET A 53 -2.32 13.11 12.83
CA MET A 53 -1.28 12.88 11.83
C MET A 53 0.12 13.24 12.31
N GLU A 54 0.26 14.41 12.95
CA GLU A 54 1.56 14.86 13.43
C GLU A 54 2.10 13.97 14.55
N VAL A 55 1.24 13.51 15.45
CA VAL A 55 1.64 12.63 16.55
C VAL A 55 2.05 11.25 16.03
N GLU A 56 1.36 10.71 15.02
CA GLU A 56 1.75 9.43 14.40
C GLU A 56 3.07 9.56 13.63
N LEU A 57 3.31 10.68 12.94
CA LEU A 57 4.49 10.89 12.12
C LEU A 57 5.74 11.29 12.93
N PHE A 58 5.59 12.24 13.85
CA PHE A 58 6.68 12.86 14.62
C PHE A 58 6.73 12.40 16.08
N GLY A 59 5.71 11.74 16.60
CA GLY A 59 5.62 11.40 18.02
C GLY A 59 5.30 12.61 18.90
N THR A 60 5.24 12.39 20.21
CA THR A 60 5.00 13.44 21.21
C THR A 60 6.05 13.37 22.32
N GLU A 61 6.49 14.53 22.80
CA GLU A 61 7.16 14.59 24.11
C GLU A 61 6.14 14.41 25.23
N SER A 62 6.64 13.99 26.39
CA SER A 62 5.84 13.96 27.61
C SER A 62 5.95 15.32 28.30
N ASP A 63 4.83 16.05 28.34
CA ASP A 63 4.62 17.18 29.24
C ASP A 63 3.35 16.91 30.08
N GLY A 64 3.38 15.77 30.79
CA GLY A 64 2.25 15.25 31.60
C GLY A 64 1.41 14.14 30.93
N GLY A 65 1.75 13.68 29.73
CA GLY A 65 1.14 12.53 29.04
C GLY A 65 2.14 11.41 28.68
N GLU A 66 1.67 10.34 28.04
CA GLU A 66 2.56 9.25 27.58
C GLU A 66 3.42 9.69 26.39
N ARG A 67 4.74 9.50 26.52
CA ARG A 67 5.69 9.70 25.42
C ARG A 67 5.39 8.70 24.31
N LYS A 68 5.29 9.18 23.06
CA LYS A 68 5.11 8.33 21.88
C LYS A 68 6.24 8.55 20.87
N VAL A 69 6.84 7.45 20.42
CA VAL A 69 7.77 7.42 19.29
C VAL A 69 6.96 7.55 17.99
N GLY A 70 7.39 8.42 17.08
CA GLY A 70 6.73 8.62 15.78
C GLY A 70 7.33 7.76 14.67
N ALA A 71 6.60 7.60 13.57
CA ALA A 71 6.99 6.76 12.45
C ALA A 71 8.36 7.12 11.83
N LEU A 72 8.76 8.39 11.85
CA LEU A 72 10.09 8.81 11.38
C LEU A 72 11.23 8.26 12.25
N GLU A 73 11.03 8.18 13.56
CA GLU A 73 12.02 7.61 14.48
C GLU A 73 12.01 6.08 14.40
N GLU A 74 10.83 5.46 14.32
CA GLU A 74 10.70 4.01 14.10
C GLU A 74 11.37 3.55 12.80
N ALA A 75 11.36 4.38 11.76
CA ALA A 75 11.93 4.07 10.45
C ALA A 75 13.44 4.34 10.36
N HIS A 76 14.08 4.81 11.43
CA HIS A 76 15.50 5.18 11.42
C HIS A 76 16.39 4.03 10.93
N GLY A 77 17.29 4.32 9.98
CA GLY A 77 18.16 3.33 9.32
C GLY A 77 17.46 2.50 8.24
N GLY A 78 16.15 2.68 8.06
CA GLY A 78 15.31 1.90 7.14
C GLY A 78 14.52 2.76 6.18
N ILE A 79 13.27 2.36 5.93
CA ILE A 79 12.32 3.00 5.02
C ILE A 79 11.04 3.40 5.77
N LEU A 80 10.62 4.65 5.55
CA LEU A 80 9.27 5.11 5.85
C LEU A 80 8.45 5.11 4.57
N TYR A 81 7.43 4.26 4.54
CA TYR A 81 6.43 4.22 3.49
C TYR A 81 5.22 5.07 3.86
N LEU A 82 5.01 6.16 3.13
CA LEU A 82 3.85 7.05 3.27
C LEU A 82 2.76 6.61 2.29
N ASN A 83 1.81 5.83 2.77
CA ASN A 83 0.69 5.36 1.98
C ASN A 83 -0.42 6.43 1.90
N GLU A 84 -0.99 6.58 0.70
CA GLU A 84 -1.98 7.61 0.36
C GLU A 84 -1.58 9.04 0.79
N ILE A 85 -0.41 9.50 0.36
CA ILE A 85 0.17 10.80 0.75
C ILE A 85 -0.73 12.01 0.42
N ALA A 86 -1.63 11.87 -0.56
CA ALA A 86 -2.63 12.88 -0.92
C ALA A 86 -3.58 13.21 0.24
N ASP A 87 -3.84 12.26 1.13
CA ASP A 87 -4.73 12.42 2.29
C ASP A 87 -4.01 13.06 3.50
N MET A 88 -2.74 13.42 3.35
CA MET A 88 -1.99 14.10 4.42
C MET A 88 -2.51 15.55 4.60
N PRO A 89 -2.85 15.97 5.83
CA PRO A 89 -3.24 17.34 6.14
C PRO A 89 -2.21 18.37 5.69
N ARG A 90 -2.69 19.52 5.24
CA ARG A 90 -1.88 20.61 4.69
C ARG A 90 -0.77 21.08 5.63
N GLU A 91 -1.08 21.15 6.92
CA GLU A 91 -0.14 21.60 7.95
C GLU A 91 1.00 20.59 8.14
N THR A 92 0.68 19.29 8.13
CA THR A 92 1.68 18.23 8.21
C THR A 92 2.59 18.21 6.97
N GLN A 93 2.07 18.53 5.78
CA GLN A 93 2.85 18.61 4.55
C GLN A 93 4.03 19.61 4.67
N ASN A 94 3.87 20.71 5.43
CA ASN A 94 4.96 21.66 5.68
C ASN A 94 6.07 21.05 6.53
N LYS A 95 5.71 20.29 7.56
CA LYS A 95 6.66 19.70 8.49
C LYS A 95 7.45 18.58 7.84
N ILE A 96 6.78 17.68 7.10
CA ILE A 96 7.48 16.61 6.37
C ILE A 96 8.42 17.18 5.30
N LEU A 97 8.05 18.28 4.64
CA LEU A 97 8.92 18.97 3.69
C LEU A 97 10.24 19.37 4.35
N ARG A 98 10.21 19.93 5.57
CA ARG A 98 11.42 20.30 6.33
C ARG A 98 12.27 19.08 6.67
N VAL A 99 11.65 17.98 7.10
CA VAL A 99 12.39 16.73 7.40
C VAL A 99 13.11 16.19 6.17
N LEU A 100 12.49 16.27 4.99
CA LEU A 100 13.10 15.88 3.72
C LEU A 100 14.32 16.71 3.32
N VAL A 101 14.49 17.90 3.91
CA VAL A 101 15.65 18.78 3.67
C VAL A 101 16.69 18.60 4.76
N ASP A 102 16.27 18.66 6.02
CA ASP A 102 17.17 18.81 7.16
C ASP A 102 17.54 17.47 7.81
N GLN A 103 16.86 16.38 7.46
CA GLN A 103 16.99 15.05 8.09
C GLN A 103 16.89 15.09 9.62
N GLN A 104 16.11 16.04 10.14
CA GLN A 104 15.83 16.18 11.55
C GLN A 104 14.45 16.78 11.77
N PHE A 105 13.87 16.55 12.94
CA PHE A 105 12.56 17.08 13.33
C PHE A 105 12.48 17.26 14.85
N GLU A 106 11.41 17.89 15.32
CA GLU A 106 11.06 18.01 16.73
C GLU A 106 9.75 17.25 16.96
N ARG A 107 9.62 16.52 18.07
CA ARG A 107 8.35 15.86 18.42
C ARG A 107 7.29 16.92 18.73
N VAL A 108 6.02 16.55 18.63
CA VAL A 108 4.92 17.43 19.04
C VAL A 108 5.09 17.82 20.52
N GLY A 109 5.01 19.12 20.81
CA GLY A 109 5.23 19.68 22.15
C GLY A 109 6.69 19.73 22.61
N GLY A 110 7.63 19.21 21.83
CA GLY A 110 9.06 19.19 22.16
C GLY A 110 9.86 20.29 21.47
N THR A 111 11.03 20.59 22.01
CA THR A 111 12.04 21.48 21.39
C THR A 111 13.33 20.75 21.02
N LYS A 112 13.44 19.47 21.41
CA LYS A 112 14.61 18.65 21.12
C LYS A 112 14.59 18.20 19.66
N ARG A 113 15.64 18.58 18.93
CA ARG A 113 15.87 18.09 17.56
C ARG A 113 16.34 16.65 17.55
N ILE A 114 15.71 15.83 16.73
CA ILE A 114 15.99 14.42 16.52
C ILE A 114 16.47 14.26 15.09
N LYS A 115 17.69 13.75 14.91
CA LYS A 115 18.24 13.41 13.59
C LYS A 115 17.79 12.03 13.19
N VAL A 116 17.38 11.88 11.93
CA VAL A 116 16.98 10.58 11.39
C VAL A 116 17.57 10.33 10.01
N ASP A 117 18.03 9.11 9.78
CA ASP A 117 18.42 8.64 8.46
C ASP A 117 17.35 7.69 7.92
N VAL A 118 16.41 8.23 7.15
CA VAL A 118 15.25 7.48 6.62
C VAL A 118 15.16 7.69 5.12
N ARG A 119 14.96 6.60 4.38
CA ARG A 119 14.55 6.69 2.99
C ARG A 119 13.04 6.73 2.91
N ILE A 120 12.49 7.71 2.17
CA ILE A 120 11.04 7.85 2.01
C ILE A 120 10.58 7.26 0.68
N ILE A 121 9.54 6.43 0.75
CA ILE A 121 8.74 6.00 -0.39
C ILE A 121 7.32 6.51 -0.13
N SER A 122 6.70 7.13 -1.12
CA SER A 122 5.32 7.62 -1.02
C SER A 122 4.44 6.93 -2.04
N SER A 123 3.14 6.88 -1.79
CA SER A 123 2.19 6.42 -2.79
C SER A 123 0.88 7.18 -2.74
N THR A 124 0.12 7.15 -3.83
CA THR A 124 -1.26 7.64 -3.85
C THR A 124 -2.07 7.05 -5.00
N ALA A 125 -3.39 6.97 -4.80
CA ALA A 125 -4.38 6.75 -5.86
C ALA A 125 -4.94 8.05 -6.47
N GLN A 126 -4.69 9.22 -5.86
CA GLN A 126 -5.25 10.49 -6.28
C GLN A 126 -4.35 11.19 -7.32
N ASN A 127 -4.95 12.06 -8.14
CA ASN A 127 -4.21 12.91 -9.06
C ASN A 127 -3.62 14.12 -8.32
N LEU A 128 -2.33 14.03 -7.97
CA LEU A 128 -1.64 15.09 -7.24
C LEU A 128 -1.54 16.40 -8.04
N GLU A 129 -1.43 16.35 -9.36
CA GLU A 129 -1.35 17.56 -10.20
C GLU A 129 -2.64 18.37 -10.12
N ALA A 130 -3.80 17.70 -10.19
CA ALA A 130 -5.09 18.33 -9.98
C ALA A 130 -5.22 18.91 -8.55
N MET A 131 -4.79 18.16 -7.53
CA MET A 131 -4.82 18.64 -6.14
C MET A 131 -3.89 19.83 -5.89
N ILE A 132 -2.76 19.91 -6.61
CA ILE A 132 -1.86 21.07 -6.57
C ILE A 132 -2.56 22.29 -7.17
N ALA A 133 -3.20 22.14 -8.34
CA ALA A 133 -3.95 23.22 -8.99
C ALA A 133 -5.10 23.75 -8.11
N GLU A 134 -5.71 22.87 -7.30
CA GLU A 134 -6.75 23.22 -6.32
C GLU A 134 -6.21 23.73 -4.98
N GLY A 135 -4.88 23.79 -4.80
CA GLY A 135 -4.24 24.24 -3.55
C GLY A 135 -4.31 23.24 -2.38
N ARG A 136 -4.81 22.01 -2.61
CA ARG A 136 -4.95 20.94 -1.61
C ARG A 136 -3.62 20.18 -1.37
N PHE A 137 -2.72 20.15 -2.36
CA PHE A 137 -1.41 19.53 -2.25
C PHE A 137 -0.25 20.49 -2.59
N ARG A 138 0.94 20.24 -2.00
CA ARG A 138 2.06 21.20 -2.00
C ARG A 138 2.93 20.87 -3.19
N GLU A 139 3.08 21.80 -4.11
CA GLU A 139 3.91 21.61 -5.31
C GLU A 139 5.37 21.33 -4.94
N ASP A 140 5.92 22.08 -3.97
CA ASP A 140 7.29 21.88 -3.50
C ASP A 140 7.50 20.53 -2.79
N LEU A 141 6.50 20.04 -2.05
CA LEU A 141 6.52 18.70 -1.47
C LEU A 141 6.44 17.63 -2.55
N PHE A 142 5.57 17.80 -3.55
CA PHE A 142 5.45 16.88 -4.67
C PHE A 142 6.79 16.70 -5.39
N HIS A 143 7.47 17.78 -5.76
CA HIS A 143 8.77 17.70 -6.43
C HIS A 143 9.86 17.07 -5.57
N ARG A 144 9.78 17.18 -4.23
CA ARG A 144 10.71 16.48 -3.34
C ARG A 144 10.41 14.99 -3.21
N LEU A 145 9.15 14.58 -3.25
CA LEU A 145 8.78 13.16 -3.10
C LEU A 145 8.87 12.39 -4.42
N ALA A 146 8.42 12.98 -5.52
CA ALA A 146 8.27 12.35 -6.82
C ALA A 146 9.53 12.44 -7.70
N VAL A 147 10.71 12.17 -7.12
CA VAL A 147 11.98 12.16 -7.88
C VAL A 147 12.00 11.01 -8.89
N VAL A 148 11.55 9.83 -8.48
CA VAL A 148 11.42 8.67 -9.36
C VAL A 148 9.97 8.18 -9.32
N PRO A 149 9.19 8.40 -10.40
CA PRO A 149 7.82 7.88 -10.48
C PRO A 149 7.83 6.38 -10.77
N VAL A 150 6.96 5.65 -10.09
CA VAL A 150 6.67 4.23 -10.35
C VAL A 150 5.16 4.08 -10.48
N ILE A 151 4.71 3.52 -11.59
CA ILE A 151 3.28 3.31 -11.85
C ILE A 151 2.96 1.85 -11.57
N VAL A 152 1.92 1.62 -10.78
CA VAL A 152 1.31 0.30 -10.56
C VAL A 152 -0.02 0.29 -11.31
N PRO A 153 -0.12 -0.46 -12.41
CA PRO A 153 -1.33 -0.47 -13.22
C PRO A 153 -2.50 -1.15 -12.49
N PRO A 154 -3.75 -0.82 -12.87
CA PRO A 154 -4.91 -1.58 -12.43
C PRO A 154 -4.78 -3.05 -12.81
N LEU A 155 -5.46 -3.93 -12.08
CA LEU A 155 -5.44 -5.37 -12.34
C LEU A 155 -6.02 -5.70 -13.73
N ALA A 156 -6.99 -4.92 -14.21
CA ALA A 156 -7.60 -5.07 -15.53
C ALA A 156 -6.61 -4.96 -16.71
N ASP A 157 -5.49 -4.25 -16.51
CA ASP A 157 -4.45 -4.05 -17.53
C ASP A 157 -3.38 -5.15 -17.49
N ARG A 158 -3.47 -6.06 -16.51
CA ARG A 158 -2.52 -7.18 -16.30
C ARG A 158 -3.27 -8.45 -15.89
N ARG A 159 -4.24 -8.82 -16.72
CA ARG A 159 -5.12 -9.98 -16.49
C ARG A 159 -4.35 -11.30 -16.44
N ASP A 160 -3.20 -11.37 -17.12
CA ASP A 160 -2.32 -12.54 -17.11
C ASP A 160 -1.70 -12.84 -15.73
N ASP A 161 -1.69 -11.86 -14.80
CA ASP A 161 -1.26 -12.07 -13.42
C ASP A 161 -2.33 -12.77 -12.57
N ILE A 162 -3.61 -12.75 -13.00
CA ILE A 162 -4.74 -13.23 -12.21
C ILE A 162 -4.62 -14.71 -11.83
N PRO A 163 -4.28 -15.66 -12.74
CA PRO A 163 -4.15 -17.07 -12.37
C PRO A 163 -3.16 -17.30 -11.22
N ALA A 164 -1.98 -16.67 -11.29
CA ALA A 164 -0.95 -16.80 -10.25
C ALA A 164 -1.40 -16.14 -8.93
N LEU A 165 -2.08 -14.99 -8.99
CA LEU A 165 -2.65 -14.34 -7.80
C LEU A 165 -3.75 -15.19 -7.15
N VAL A 166 -4.61 -15.82 -7.95
CA VAL A 166 -5.68 -16.70 -7.47
C VAL A 166 -5.09 -17.91 -6.77
N GLU A 167 -4.12 -18.59 -7.39
CA GLU A 167 -3.44 -19.74 -6.77
C GLU A 167 -2.77 -19.35 -5.44
N PHE A 168 -2.07 -18.21 -5.43
CA PHE A 168 -1.44 -17.68 -4.24
C PHE A 168 -2.45 -17.41 -3.11
N PHE A 169 -3.53 -16.66 -3.39
CA PHE A 169 -4.55 -16.36 -2.37
C PHE A 169 -5.29 -17.61 -1.92
N MET A 170 -5.60 -18.53 -2.85
CA MET A 170 -6.26 -19.79 -2.53
C MET A 170 -5.45 -20.59 -1.53
N THR A 171 -4.14 -20.71 -1.77
CA THR A 171 -3.22 -21.43 -0.89
C THR A 171 -3.12 -20.75 0.46
N GLN A 172 -2.84 -19.44 0.46
CA GLN A 172 -2.67 -18.66 1.68
C GLN A 172 -3.91 -18.68 2.58
N ILE A 173 -5.10 -18.51 2.00
CA ILE A 173 -6.36 -18.46 2.76
C ILE A 173 -6.72 -19.86 3.27
N ALA A 174 -6.53 -20.91 2.45
CA ALA A 174 -6.80 -22.28 2.87
C ALA A 174 -5.90 -22.71 4.05
N GLU A 175 -4.61 -22.37 4.00
CA GLU A 175 -3.67 -22.59 5.11
C GLU A 175 -4.12 -21.88 6.39
N GLN A 176 -4.52 -20.61 6.30
CA GLN A 176 -5.01 -19.83 7.45
C GLN A 176 -6.30 -20.41 8.04
N ALA A 177 -7.18 -20.93 7.19
CA ALA A 177 -8.44 -21.54 7.59
C ALA A 177 -8.31 -23.01 8.03
N GLY A 178 -7.12 -23.61 7.89
CA GLY A 178 -6.88 -25.03 8.24
C GLY A 178 -7.63 -26.01 7.33
N ILE A 179 -7.83 -25.66 6.06
CA ILE A 179 -8.53 -26.48 5.07
C ILE A 179 -7.67 -26.68 3.82
N LYS A 180 -8.11 -27.58 2.92
CA LYS A 180 -7.38 -27.85 1.67
C LYS A 180 -7.64 -26.78 0.60
N PRO A 181 -6.60 -26.53 -0.22
CA PRO A 181 -6.65 -26.08 -1.60
C PRO A 181 -7.94 -26.31 -2.38
N ARG A 182 -8.71 -25.32 -2.83
CA ARG A 182 -9.73 -25.59 -3.87
C ARG A 182 -9.14 -25.37 -5.26
N LYS A 183 -9.45 -26.25 -6.22
CA LYS A 183 -9.10 -26.04 -7.62
C LYS A 183 -10.13 -25.12 -8.28
N ILE A 184 -9.67 -24.14 -9.04
CA ILE A 184 -10.50 -23.30 -9.89
C ILE A 184 -10.60 -23.95 -11.27
N GLY A 185 -11.82 -24.12 -11.78
CA GLY A 185 -12.09 -24.63 -13.12
C GLY A 185 -11.67 -23.63 -14.21
N PRO A 186 -11.39 -24.11 -15.43
CA PRO A 186 -10.97 -23.24 -16.54
C PRO A 186 -12.04 -22.21 -16.94
N ASP A 187 -13.31 -22.56 -16.78
CA ASP A 187 -14.47 -21.69 -16.97
C ASP A 187 -14.52 -20.55 -15.94
N ALA A 188 -14.39 -20.88 -14.65
CA ALA A 188 -14.31 -19.89 -13.58
C ALA A 188 -13.08 -18.98 -13.74
N MET A 189 -11.93 -19.55 -14.11
CA MET A 189 -10.71 -18.77 -14.35
C MET A 189 -10.87 -17.79 -15.53
N ALA A 190 -11.57 -18.19 -16.60
CA ALA A 190 -11.86 -17.31 -17.71
C ALA A 190 -12.71 -16.09 -17.26
N VAL A 191 -13.73 -16.33 -16.44
CA VAL A 191 -14.57 -15.25 -15.87
C VAL A 191 -13.74 -14.33 -14.95
N LEU A 192 -12.91 -14.90 -14.07
CA LEU A 192 -12.03 -14.12 -13.20
C LEU A 192 -11.05 -13.24 -14.01
N GLN A 193 -10.54 -13.73 -15.14
CA GLN A 193 -9.66 -12.96 -16.03
C GLN A 193 -10.40 -11.91 -16.86
N SER A 194 -11.67 -12.14 -17.22
CA SER A 194 -12.46 -11.19 -18.01
C SER A 194 -12.96 -9.99 -17.21
N HIS A 195 -13.11 -10.15 -15.89
CA HIS A 195 -13.66 -9.15 -14.98
C HIS A 195 -12.76 -7.89 -14.86
N SER A 196 -13.38 -6.72 -14.66
CA SER A 196 -12.71 -5.41 -14.64
C SER A 196 -11.98 -5.09 -13.33
N TRP A 197 -12.34 -5.77 -12.24
CA TRP A 197 -11.73 -5.62 -10.90
C TRP A 197 -11.54 -4.15 -10.46
N PRO A 198 -12.62 -3.36 -10.29
CA PRO A 198 -12.51 -1.97 -9.84
C PRO A 198 -11.79 -1.82 -8.49
N GLY A 199 -11.89 -2.81 -7.60
CA GLY A 199 -11.12 -2.86 -6.34
C GLY A 199 -9.77 -3.58 -6.44
N ASN A 200 -9.32 -3.89 -7.66
CA ASN A 200 -8.05 -4.52 -8.01
C ASN A 200 -7.77 -5.81 -7.21
N ILE A 201 -6.51 -6.02 -6.83
CA ILE A 201 -6.02 -7.22 -6.12
C ILE A 201 -6.78 -7.39 -4.79
N ARG A 202 -7.16 -6.30 -4.11
CA ARG A 202 -7.94 -6.37 -2.87
C ARG A 202 -9.31 -7.01 -3.10
N GLN A 203 -10.03 -6.60 -4.15
CA GLN A 203 -11.32 -7.20 -4.50
C GLN A 203 -11.18 -8.65 -4.95
N LEU A 204 -10.13 -8.97 -5.72
CA LEU A 204 -9.84 -10.35 -6.13
C LEU A 204 -9.64 -11.24 -4.89
N ARG A 205 -8.77 -10.85 -3.96
CA ARG A 205 -8.52 -11.59 -2.72
C ARG A 205 -9.80 -11.81 -1.91
N ASN A 206 -10.61 -10.77 -1.71
CA ASN A 206 -11.87 -10.88 -0.97
C ASN A 206 -12.84 -11.86 -1.64
N ASN A 207 -12.86 -11.91 -2.97
CA ASN A 207 -13.68 -12.89 -3.69
C ASN A 207 -13.16 -14.31 -3.54
N ILE A 208 -11.86 -14.53 -3.60
CA ILE A 208 -11.27 -15.86 -3.34
C ILE A 208 -11.57 -16.31 -1.90
N GLU A 209 -11.49 -15.42 -0.92
CA GLU A 209 -11.87 -15.71 0.46
C GLU A 209 -13.36 -16.10 0.58
N ARG A 210 -14.25 -15.35 -0.08
CA ARG A 210 -15.69 -15.67 -0.13
C ARG A 210 -15.95 -17.04 -0.76
N LEU A 211 -15.27 -17.38 -1.85
CA LEU A 211 -15.40 -18.68 -2.52
C LEU A 211 -15.00 -19.83 -1.59
N ILE A 212 -13.89 -19.68 -0.86
CA ILE A 212 -13.42 -20.69 0.10
C ILE A 212 -14.43 -20.90 1.23
N ILE A 213 -15.02 -19.81 1.75
CA ILE A 213 -16.03 -19.87 2.81
C ILE A 213 -17.31 -20.55 2.31
N LEU A 214 -17.78 -20.20 1.11
CA LEU A 214 -19.02 -20.75 0.55
C LEU A 214 -18.88 -22.22 0.15
N ALA A 215 -17.70 -22.63 -0.29
CA ALA A 215 -17.40 -24.03 -0.58
C ALA A 215 -17.14 -24.86 0.71
N ARG A 216 -17.22 -24.27 1.90
CA ARG A 216 -16.97 -25.01 3.16
C ARG A 216 -18.10 -25.99 3.43
N GLY A 217 -17.80 -27.30 3.36
CA GLY A 217 -18.76 -28.38 3.58
C GLY A 217 -18.95 -29.28 2.36
N ASP A 218 -18.55 -28.80 1.18
CA ASP A 218 -18.54 -29.59 -0.05
C ASP A 218 -17.30 -30.48 -0.13
N ASP A 219 -17.32 -31.49 -1.02
CA ASP A 219 -16.16 -32.34 -1.30
C ASP A 219 -14.89 -31.49 -1.52
N PRO A 220 -13.82 -31.67 -0.72
CA PRO A 220 -12.57 -30.92 -0.87
C PRO A 220 -11.92 -31.03 -2.26
N GLU A 221 -12.24 -32.07 -3.03
CA GLU A 221 -11.75 -32.24 -4.40
C GLU A 221 -12.65 -31.58 -5.45
N ALA A 222 -13.82 -31.04 -5.06
CA ALA A 222 -14.73 -30.37 -5.98
C ALA A 222 -14.09 -29.08 -6.55
N VAL A 223 -14.15 -28.99 -7.88
CA VAL A 223 -13.64 -27.87 -8.66
C VAL A 223 -14.65 -26.72 -8.61
N ILE A 224 -14.17 -25.50 -8.36
CA ILE A 224 -14.98 -24.29 -8.42
C ILE A 224 -15.20 -23.92 -9.88
N THR A 225 -16.42 -24.08 -10.36
CA THR A 225 -16.89 -23.73 -11.71
C THR A 225 -17.52 -22.33 -11.74
N ALA A 226 -17.81 -21.81 -12.94
CA ALA A 226 -18.26 -20.44 -13.11
C ALA A 226 -19.61 -20.13 -12.42
N ASP A 227 -20.49 -21.12 -12.28
CA ASP A 227 -21.79 -21.03 -11.59
C ASP A 227 -21.67 -20.86 -10.07
N LEU A 228 -20.51 -21.18 -9.50
CA LEU A 228 -20.20 -20.98 -8.08
C LEU A 228 -19.57 -19.60 -7.81
N LEU A 229 -19.27 -18.83 -8.85
CA LEU A 229 -18.79 -17.46 -8.68
C LEU A 229 -19.92 -16.54 -8.19
N PRO A 230 -19.64 -15.56 -7.32
CA PRO A 230 -20.61 -14.54 -6.95
C PRO A 230 -21.21 -13.86 -8.19
N ALA A 231 -22.53 -13.64 -8.21
CA ALA A 231 -23.26 -13.05 -9.34
C ALA A 231 -22.67 -11.71 -9.81
N GLU A 232 -22.13 -10.91 -8.89
CA GLU A 232 -21.45 -9.63 -9.17
C GLU A 232 -20.26 -9.77 -10.14
N ILE A 233 -19.61 -10.94 -10.18
CA ILE A 233 -18.51 -11.26 -11.10
C ILE A 233 -19.04 -11.87 -12.41
N GLY A 234 -20.11 -12.66 -12.33
CA GLY A 234 -20.72 -13.33 -13.48
C GLY A 234 -21.50 -12.39 -14.41
N ASP A 235 -22.16 -11.37 -13.85
CA ASP A 235 -23.04 -10.44 -14.59
C ASP A 235 -22.29 -9.26 -15.25
N THR A 236 -20.99 -9.12 -14.99
CA THR A 236 -20.15 -8.03 -15.53
C THR A 236 -19.27 -8.46 -16.71
N LEU A 237 -19.70 -9.50 -17.43
CA LEU A 237 -19.20 -9.77 -18.78
C LEU A 237 -19.64 -8.61 -19.70
N PRO A 238 -18.72 -7.99 -20.47
CA PRO A 238 -19.10 -6.99 -21.47
C PRO A 238 -19.95 -7.59 -22.59
#